data_AF-A0A8J3RSX7-F1
#
_entry.id   AF-A0A8J3RSX7-F1
#
_cell.length_a   1.000
_cell.length_b   1.000
_cell.length_c   1.000
_cell.angle_alpha   90.00
_cell.angle_beta   90.00
_cell.angle_gamma   90.00
#
_symmetry.space_group_name_H-M   'P 1'
#
loop_
_entity.id
_entity.type
_entity.pdbx_description
1 polymer ?
#
loop_
_entity_poly.entity_id
_entity_poly.type
_entity_poly.pdbx_seq_one_letter_code
_entity_poly.pdbx_strand_id
1 'polypeptide(L)'
;MTTEQAVRGYHEARFRGDVTAAAAYLAEPFTFRSPFIASTDPAGHLAGLPGFVQVVTGVDMISELYGEAEATLVYDVHTATPAGTQHTAEHFRLDRDGRITSIGLIFDAAPWRSMAALMT
;
A
#
# COMPACT_ATOMS: atom_id res chain seq x y z
N MET A 1 13.19 14.83 -3.30
CA MET A 1 13.14 13.37 -3.11
C MET A 1 12.80 12.76 -4.46
N THR A 2 13.51 11.71 -4.91
CA THR A 2 13.15 11.06 -6.19
C THR A 2 11.89 10.19 -6.01
N THR A 3 11.24 9.84 -7.12
CA THR A 3 10.11 8.91 -7.12
C THR A 3 10.45 7.59 -6.43
N GLU A 4 11.59 7.01 -6.78
CA GLU A 4 12.08 5.77 -6.18
C GLU A 4 12.25 5.91 -4.66
N GLN A 5 12.91 6.99 -4.20
CA GLN A 5 13.12 7.21 -2.76
C GLN A 5 11.81 7.34 -1.99
N ALA A 6 10.83 8.06 -2.54
CA ALA A 6 9.55 8.25 -1.88
C ALA A 6 8.76 6.94 -1.80
N VAL A 7 8.68 6.22 -2.93
CA VAL A 7 7.87 5.00 -3.05
C VAL A 7 8.47 3.85 -2.25
N ARG A 8 9.78 3.62 -2.33
CA ARG A 8 10.44 2.58 -1.53
C ARG A 8 10.41 2.92 -0.04
N GLY A 9 10.67 4.18 0.32
CA GLY A 9 10.60 4.63 1.70
C GLY A 9 9.21 4.43 2.31
N TYR A 10 8.17 4.80 1.56
CA TYR A 10 6.78 4.55 1.93
C TYR A 10 6.47 3.05 2.09
N HIS A 11 6.81 2.25 1.07
CA HIS A 11 6.54 0.81 1.05
C HIS A 11 7.20 0.09 2.22
N GLU A 12 8.48 0.37 2.48
CA GLU A 12 9.21 -0.20 3.61
C GLU A 12 8.65 0.24 4.96
N ALA A 13 8.34 1.53 5.14
CA ALA A 13 7.72 2.02 6.36
C ALA A 13 6.36 1.35 6.62
N ARG A 14 5.55 1.21 5.56
CA ARG A 14 4.26 0.52 5.61
C ARG A 14 4.41 -0.91 6.11
N PHE A 15 5.29 -1.71 5.50
CA PHE A 15 5.45 -3.11 5.88
C PHE A 15 6.18 -3.32 7.21
N ARG A 16 6.88 -2.30 7.74
CA ARG A 16 7.33 -2.28 9.14
C ARG A 16 6.24 -1.90 10.14
N GLY A 17 5.06 -1.47 9.68
CA GLY A 17 4.00 -0.94 10.54
C GLY A 17 4.29 0.46 11.10
N ASP A 18 5.28 1.17 10.55
CA ASP A 18 5.66 2.52 10.98
C ASP A 18 4.75 3.55 10.31
N VAL A 19 3.59 3.79 10.93
CA VAL A 19 2.57 4.73 10.45
C VAL A 19 3.13 6.14 10.30
N THR A 20 3.95 6.60 11.25
CA THR A 20 4.52 7.95 11.22
C THR A 20 5.51 8.11 10.08
N ALA A 21 6.41 7.15 9.88
CA ALA A 21 7.34 7.20 8.75
C ALA A 21 6.61 7.06 7.41
N ALA A 22 5.58 6.19 7.32
CA ALA A 22 4.79 6.04 6.10
C ALA A 22 4.06 7.35 5.75
N ALA A 23 3.45 8.01 6.74
CA ALA A 23 2.75 9.29 6.55
C ALA A 23 3.69 10.41 6.07
N ALA A 24 4.97 10.37 6.44
CA ALA A 24 5.95 11.37 6.02
C ALA A 24 6.19 11.41 4.49
N TYR A 25 5.80 10.36 3.76
CA TYR A 25 5.88 10.29 2.29
C TYR A 25 4.59 10.70 1.57
N LEU A 26 3.47 10.91 2.29
CA LEU A 26 2.15 11.19 1.68
C LEU A 26 1.87 12.69 1.61
N ALA A 27 1.37 13.18 0.48
CA ALA A 27 1.01 14.58 0.28
C ALA A 27 -0.34 14.93 0.93
N GLU A 28 -0.67 16.22 0.97
CA GLU A 28 -2.05 16.69 1.08
C GLU A 28 -2.32 17.62 -0.12
N PRO A 29 -3.35 17.34 -0.94
CA PRO A 29 -4.35 16.29 -0.81
C PRO A 29 -3.82 14.88 -1.17
N PHE A 30 -4.47 13.85 -0.61
CA PHE A 30 -4.15 12.44 -0.84
C PHE A 30 -5.39 11.61 -1.20
N THR A 31 -5.22 10.57 -2.00
CA THR A 31 -6.27 9.58 -2.25
C THR A 31 -5.72 8.15 -2.26
N PHE A 32 -6.47 7.23 -1.68
CA PHE A 32 -6.19 5.80 -1.75
C PHE A 32 -7.40 5.05 -2.27
N ARG A 33 -7.15 4.06 -3.12
CA ARG A 33 -8.17 3.11 -3.55
C ARG A 33 -7.60 1.70 -3.60
N SER A 34 -8.36 0.75 -3.07
CA SER A 34 -8.14 -0.68 -3.15
C SER A 34 -9.49 -1.40 -3.36
N PRO A 35 -9.51 -2.72 -3.58
CA PRO A 35 -10.75 -3.48 -3.63
C PRO A 35 -11.64 -3.37 -2.37
N PHE A 36 -11.08 -3.10 -1.18
CA PHE A 36 -11.86 -3.02 0.07
C PHE A 36 -12.06 -1.61 0.63
N ILE A 37 -11.09 -0.73 0.42
CA ILE A 37 -11.01 0.57 1.09
C ILE A 37 -10.79 1.67 0.05
N ALA A 38 -11.51 2.77 0.23
CA ALA A 38 -11.19 4.05 -0.38
C ALA A 38 -11.02 5.10 0.75
N SER A 39 -10.05 6.00 0.59
CA SER A 39 -9.81 7.09 1.52
C SER A 39 -9.36 8.35 0.77
N THR A 40 -9.68 9.51 1.33
CA THR A 40 -9.33 10.83 0.78
C THR A 40 -8.34 11.58 1.66
N ASP A 41 -7.70 10.88 2.61
CA ASP A 41 -6.72 11.48 3.51
C ASP A 41 -5.70 10.43 4.01
N PRO A 42 -4.47 10.84 4.35
CA PRO A 42 -3.42 9.91 4.79
C PRO A 42 -3.79 9.13 6.06
N ALA A 43 -4.53 9.74 6.99
CA ALA A 43 -4.85 9.13 8.28
C ALA A 43 -5.83 7.97 8.13
N GLY A 44 -6.91 8.16 7.34
CA GLY A 44 -7.89 7.13 7.04
C GLY A 44 -7.28 5.95 6.28
N HIS A 45 -6.34 6.22 5.36
CA HIS A 45 -5.58 5.17 4.67
C HIS A 45 -4.71 4.34 5.61
N LEU A 46 -3.97 4.99 6.52
CA LEU A 46 -3.03 4.31 7.41
C LEU A 46 -3.68 3.73 8.68
N ALA A 47 -4.94 4.05 8.97
CA ALA A 47 -5.65 3.58 10.17
C ALA A 47 -5.71 2.04 10.27
N GLY A 48 -5.84 1.34 9.14
CA GLY A 48 -5.88 -0.11 9.09
C GLY A 48 -4.51 -0.80 9.13
N LEU A 49 -3.42 -0.03 9.04
CA LEU A 49 -2.07 -0.59 8.88
C LEU A 49 -1.64 -1.48 10.05
N PRO A 50 -1.85 -1.13 11.33
CA PRO A 50 -1.44 -1.98 12.45
C PRO A 50 -2.08 -3.37 12.45
N GLY A 51 -3.35 -3.47 12.05
CA GLY A 51 -4.05 -4.76 11.92
C GLY A 51 -3.56 -5.55 10.70
N PHE A 52 -3.30 -4.87 9.58
CA PHE A 52 -2.79 -5.51 8.37
C PHE A 52 -1.41 -6.16 8.59
N VAL A 53 -0.45 -5.46 9.22
CA VAL A 53 0.89 -6.01 9.41
C VAL A 53 0.92 -7.23 10.34
N GLN A 54 -0.08 -7.45 11.18
CA GLN A 54 -0.17 -8.65 12.03
C GLN A 54 -0.41 -9.94 11.24
N VAL A 55 -1.07 -9.83 10.08
CA VAL A 55 -1.36 -10.99 9.23
C VAL A 55 -0.31 -11.21 8.15
N VAL A 56 0.56 -10.22 7.88
CA VAL A 56 1.62 -10.32 6.87
C VAL A 56 2.82 -11.06 7.43
N THR A 57 3.30 -12.07 6.70
CA THR A 57 4.48 -12.88 7.07
C THR A 57 5.70 -12.60 6.21
N GLY A 58 5.53 -11.92 5.08
CA GLY A 58 6.62 -11.56 4.19
C GLY A 58 6.13 -10.80 2.97
N VAL A 59 7.07 -10.17 2.26
CA VAL A 59 6.84 -9.48 1.00
C VAL A 59 7.97 -9.82 0.05
N ASP A 60 7.61 -10.32 -1.13
CA ASP A 60 8.56 -10.59 -2.21
C ASP A 60 8.34 -9.58 -3.33
N MET A 61 9.30 -8.67 -3.51
CA MET A 61 9.25 -7.68 -4.60
C MET A 61 9.55 -8.38 -5.94
N ILE A 62 8.64 -8.23 -6.90
CA ILE A 62 8.75 -8.84 -8.24
C ILE A 62 9.27 -7.82 -9.25
N SER A 63 8.74 -6.60 -9.24
CA SER A 63 9.11 -5.56 -10.19
C SER A 63 8.87 -4.16 -9.62
N GLU A 64 9.76 -3.24 -9.99
CA GLU A 64 9.67 -1.83 -9.66
C GLU A 64 9.89 -1.03 -10.96
N LEU A 65 8.92 -0.20 -11.32
CA LEU A 65 9.01 0.70 -12.47
C LEU A 65 8.82 2.14 -12.01
N TYR A 66 9.76 2.99 -12.38
CA TYR A 66 9.82 4.38 -11.94
C TYR A 66 9.78 5.33 -13.13
N GLY A 67 8.83 6.27 -13.08
CA GLY A 67 8.79 7.47 -13.91
C GLY A 67 9.09 8.72 -13.09
N GLU A 68 9.06 9.88 -13.74
CA GLU A 68 9.36 11.16 -13.08
C GLU A 68 8.35 11.53 -11.99
N ALA A 69 7.07 11.17 -12.14
CA ALA A 69 6.00 11.52 -11.20
C ALA A 69 5.05 10.34 -10.91
N GLU A 70 5.44 9.12 -11.26
CA GLU A 70 4.66 7.92 -11.00
C GLU A 70 5.55 6.69 -10.81
N ALA A 71 5.03 5.68 -10.14
CA ALA A 71 5.67 4.38 -10.02
C ALA A 71 4.65 3.25 -10.06
N THR A 72 5.10 2.07 -10.47
CA THR A 72 4.37 0.81 -10.29
C THR A 72 5.25 -0.19 -9.57
N LEU A 73 4.73 -0.74 -8.49
CA LEU A 73 5.31 -1.90 -7.81
C LEU A 73 4.45 -3.12 -8.12
N VAL A 74 5.10 -4.25 -8.36
CA VAL A 74 4.48 -5.57 -8.40
C VAL A 74 5.17 -6.43 -7.36
N TYR A 75 4.40 -6.97 -6.41
CA TYR A 75 4.94 -7.74 -5.31
C TYR A 75 3.92 -8.75 -4.78
N ASP A 76 4.45 -9.78 -4.14
CA ASP A 76 3.67 -10.76 -3.41
C ASP A 76 3.63 -10.39 -1.94
N VAL A 77 2.43 -10.39 -1.35
CA VAL A 77 2.25 -10.29 0.11
C VAL A 77 1.89 -11.65 0.65
N HIS A 78 2.76 -12.25 1.45
CA HIS A 78 2.46 -13.49 2.14
C HIS A 78 1.65 -13.19 3.39
N THR A 79 0.57 -13.93 3.60
CA THR A 79 -0.26 -13.77 4.79
C THR A 79 -0.45 -15.09 5.53
N ALA A 80 -0.51 -15.03 6.86
CA ALA A 80 -0.89 -16.15 7.72
C ALA A 80 -2.42 -16.32 7.79
N THR A 81 -3.09 -16.21 6.65
CA THR A 81 -4.56 -16.31 6.53
C THR A 81 -4.94 -17.30 5.43
N PRO A 82 -6.19 -17.79 5.42
CA PRO A 82 -6.70 -18.60 4.30
C PRO A 82 -6.62 -17.91 2.93
N ALA A 83 -6.50 -16.57 2.89
CA ALA A 83 -6.31 -15.84 1.63
C ALA A 83 -4.95 -16.15 0.98
N GLY A 84 -3.96 -16.63 1.74
CA GLY A 84 -2.64 -17.01 1.23
C GLY A 84 -1.84 -15.81 0.71
N THR A 85 -1.08 -16.04 -0.35
CA THR A 85 -0.28 -15.00 -1.02
C THR A 85 -1.16 -14.08 -1.87
N GLN A 86 -0.98 -12.77 -1.71
CA GLN A 86 -1.64 -11.77 -2.53
C GLN A 86 -0.70 -11.22 -3.59
N HIS A 87 -0.99 -11.54 -4.85
CA HIS A 87 -0.33 -10.94 -5.99
C HIS A 87 -0.84 -9.51 -6.16
N THR A 88 0.03 -8.55 -5.92
CA THR A 88 -0.33 -7.15 -5.77
C THR A 88 0.35 -6.29 -6.82
N ALA A 89 -0.40 -5.41 -7.45
CA ALA A 89 0.13 -4.27 -8.19
C ALA A 89 -0.29 -2.98 -7.47
N GLU A 90 0.66 -2.09 -7.24
CA GLU A 90 0.43 -0.81 -6.58
C GLU A 90 0.97 0.31 -7.45
N HIS A 91 0.08 1.23 -7.85
CA HIS A 91 0.43 2.39 -8.65
C HIS A 91 0.42 3.65 -7.80
N PHE A 92 1.44 4.48 -7.99
CA PHE A 92 1.69 5.69 -7.23
C PHE A 92 1.69 6.89 -8.15
N ARG A 93 1.14 8.02 -7.70
CA ARG A 93 1.38 9.33 -8.30
C ARG A 93 1.99 10.26 -7.27
N LEU A 94 2.89 11.12 -7.73
CA LEU A 94 3.64 12.04 -6.89
C LEU A 94 3.42 13.49 -7.31
N ASP A 95 3.53 14.41 -6.36
CA ASP A 95 3.61 15.84 -6.63
C ASP A 95 5.02 16.28 -7.03
N ARG A 96 5.19 17.59 -7.25
CA ARG A 96 6.48 18.19 -7.65
C ARG A 96 7.55 18.15 -6.55
N ASP A 97 7.13 18.01 -5.29
CA ASP A 97 8.03 17.89 -4.15
C ASP A 97 8.45 16.43 -3.89
N GLY A 98 7.88 15.50 -4.66
CA GLY A 98 8.13 14.06 -4.58
C GLY A 98 7.32 13.37 -3.50
N ARG A 99 6.22 13.96 -3.00
CA ARG A 99 5.30 13.29 -2.06
C ARG A 99 4.20 12.56 -2.81
N ILE A 100 3.75 11.44 -2.27
CA ILE A 100 2.73 10.59 -2.89
C ILE A 100 1.34 11.22 -2.72
N THR A 101 0.69 11.56 -3.83
CA THR A 101 -0.65 12.16 -3.87
C THR A 101 -1.75 11.13 -4.08
N SER A 102 -1.44 9.99 -4.71
CA SER A 102 -2.41 8.91 -4.85
C SER A 102 -1.77 7.55 -4.86
N ILE A 103 -2.49 6.57 -4.31
CA ILE A 103 -2.15 5.16 -4.35
C ILE A 103 -3.34 4.35 -4.86
N GLY A 104 -3.13 3.58 -5.93
CA GLY A 104 -4.07 2.60 -6.45
C GLY A 104 -3.55 1.19 -6.23
N LEU A 105 -4.21 0.42 -5.38
CA LEU A 105 -3.86 -0.96 -5.07
C LEU A 105 -4.78 -1.93 -5.82
N ILE A 106 -4.18 -2.93 -6.47
CA ILE A 106 -4.85 -3.94 -7.27
C ILE A 106 -4.39 -5.31 -6.76
N PHE A 107 -5.35 -6.14 -6.36
CA PHE A 107 -5.15 -7.55 -6.02
C PHE A 107 -6.48 -8.29 -6.14
N ASP A 108 -6.45 -9.62 -6.14
CA ASP A 108 -7.67 -10.44 -6.13
C ASP A 108 -8.30 -10.43 -4.72
N ALA A 109 -9.46 -9.78 -4.61
CA ALA A 109 -10.22 -9.72 -3.36
C ALA A 109 -11.01 -11.00 -3.06
N ALA A 110 -11.18 -11.92 -4.03
CA ALA A 110 -12.03 -13.10 -3.87
C ALA A 110 -11.63 -14.00 -2.67
N PRO A 111 -10.34 -14.30 -2.43
CA PRO A 111 -9.92 -15.14 -1.30
C PRO A 111 -10.25 -14.57 0.08
N TRP A 112 -10.42 -13.24 0.18
CA TRP A 112 -10.74 -12.53 1.41
C TRP A 112 -12.23 -12.46 1.71
N ARG A 113 -13.11 -12.71 0.73
CA ARG A 113 -14.57 -12.51 0.89
C ARG A 113 -15.18 -13.40 1.97
N SER A 114 -14.64 -14.60 2.14
CA SER A 114 -15.03 -15.54 3.20
C SER A 114 -14.68 -15.02 4.60
N MET A 115 -13.64 -14.18 4.71
CA MET A 115 -13.22 -13.54 5.96
C MET A 115 -13.90 -12.18 6.19
N ALA A 116 -14.22 -11.44 5.12
CA ALA A 116 -14.91 -10.15 5.21
C ALA A 116 -16.28 -10.26 5.90
N ALA A 117 -16.96 -11.40 5.76
CA ALA A 117 -18.22 -11.69 6.45
C ALA A 117 -18.08 -11.96 7.96
N LEU A 118 -16.85 -12.16 8.46
CA LEU A 118 -16.54 -12.42 9.88
C LEU A 118 -16.06 -11.16 10.63
N MET A 119 -15.90 -10.04 9.93
CA MET A 119 -15.37 -8.77 10.46
C MET A 119 -16.42 -7.65 10.55
N THR A 120 -17.69 -7.96 10.29
CA THR A 120 -18.88 -7.12 10.53
C THR A 120 -19.58 -7.56 11.80
#